data_AF-A0A7Z9LSS3-F1
#
_entry.id   AF-A0A7Z9LSS3-F1
#
_cell.length_a   1.000
_cell.length_b   1.000
_cell.length_c   1.000
_cell.angle_alpha   90.00
_cell.angle_beta   90.00
_cell.angle_gamma   90.00
#
_symmetry.space_group_name_H-M   'P 1'
#
loop_
_entity.id
_entity.type
_entity.pdbx_description
1 polymer ?
#
loop_
_entity_poly.entity_id
_entity_poly.type
_entity_poly.pdbx_seq_one_letter_code
_entity_poly.pdbx_strand_id
1 'polypeptide(L)' 'MKTAANTISRNAQCWCGSGKKYKKCHLLKDQKQVPSSAEKSRHKG' A
#
# COMPACT_ATOMS: atom_id res chain seq x y z
N MET A 1 -11.21 -18.36 -15.56
CA MET A 1 -10.32 -18.64 -14.41
C MET A 1 -9.54 -17.37 -14.06
N LYS A 2 -9.68 -16.95 -12.80
CA LYS A 2 -9.04 -15.80 -12.14
C LYS A 2 -7.49 -16.01 -12.19
N THR A 3 -6.55 -15.07 -12.14
CA THR A 3 -6.46 -13.74 -11.54
C THR A 3 -5.16 -13.14 -12.13
N ALA A 4 -5.22 -12.08 -12.94
CA ALA A 4 -4.00 -11.33 -13.27
C ALA A 4 -3.85 -10.25 -12.21
N ALA A 5 -2.79 -10.38 -11.42
CA ALA A 5 -2.49 -9.59 -10.25
C ALA A 5 -2.72 -8.09 -10.46
N ASN A 6 -3.43 -7.50 -9.49
CA ASN A 6 -3.78 -6.11 -9.32
C ASN A 6 -2.52 -5.22 -9.14
N THR A 7 -1.68 -5.12 -10.17
CA THR A 7 -0.53 -4.21 -10.22
C THR A 7 -0.95 -2.92 -10.91
N ILE A 8 -1.83 -2.15 -10.26
CA ILE A 8 -2.13 -0.79 -10.72
C ILE A 8 -0.83 0.00 -10.87
N SER A 9 -0.60 0.51 -12.09
CA SER A 9 0.57 1.35 -12.37
C SER A 9 0.58 2.56 -11.45
N ARG A 10 1.75 2.92 -10.92
CA ARG A 10 1.92 4.08 -10.02
C ARG A 10 1.35 5.38 -10.60
N ASN A 11 1.39 5.56 -11.92
CA ASN A 11 0.86 6.75 -12.58
C ASN A 11 -0.63 6.63 -12.98
N ALA A 12 -1.23 5.45 -12.90
CA ALA A 12 -2.64 5.25 -13.23
C ALA A 12 -3.59 5.90 -12.22
N GLN A 13 -4.85 6.07 -12.61
CA GLN A 13 -5.91 6.56 -11.72
C GLN A 13 -6.07 5.60 -10.53
N CYS A 14 -6.27 6.14 -9.32
CA CYS A 14 -6.46 5.31 -8.15
C CYS A 14 -7.83 4.61 -8.18
N TRP A 15 -7.86 3.33 -7.81
CA TRP A 15 -9.06 2.49 -7.81
C TRP A 15 -10.17 2.98 -6.86
N CYS A 16 -9.85 3.85 -5.90
CA CYS A 16 -10.80 4.40 -4.94
C CYS A 16 -11.70 5.54 -5.49
N GLY A 17 -11.59 5.87 -6.78
CA GLY A 17 -12.44 6.88 -7.41
C GLY A 17 -12.14 8.33 -7.04
N SER A 18 -11.06 8.63 -6.31
CA SER A 18 -10.74 10.00 -5.87
C SER A 18 -10.21 10.94 -6.96
N GLY A 19 -10.11 10.50 -8.21
CA GLY A 19 -9.54 11.29 -9.32
C GLY A 19 -8.02 11.54 -9.24
N LYS A 20 -7.35 11.01 -8.22
CA LYS A 20 -5.90 11.15 -7.99
C LYS A 20 -5.14 9.95 -8.57
N LYS A 21 -3.88 10.17 -8.98
CA LYS A 21 -2.97 9.07 -9.39
C LYS A 21 -2.71 8.12 -8.21
N TYR A 22 -2.62 6.82 -8.47
CA TYR A 22 -2.38 5.78 -7.46
C TYR A 22 -1.17 6.11 -6.57
N LYS A 23 -0.07 6.58 -7.16
CA LYS A 23 1.13 7.01 -6.42
C LYS A 23 0.93 8.15 -5.43
N LYS A 24 -0.10 8.98 -5.61
CA LYS A 24 -0.43 10.12 -4.74
C LYS A 24 -1.66 9.86 -3.87
N CYS A 25 -2.20 8.65 -3.90
CA CYS A 25 -3.42 8.29 -3.19
C CYS A 25 -3.14 7.09 -2.27
N HIS A 26 -3.45 5.88 -2.70
CA HIS A 26 -3.30 4.70 -1.84
C HIS A 26 -1.87 4.16 -1.78
N LEU A 27 -1.03 4.39 -2.79
CA LEU A 27 0.37 3.94 -2.74
C LEU A 27 1.15 4.58 -1.58
N LEU A 28 0.92 5.85 -1.25
CA LEU A 28 1.59 6.51 -0.12
C LEU A 28 1.18 5.88 1.22
N LYS A 29 -0.08 5.47 1.34
CA LYS A 29 -0.61 4.81 2.54
C LYS A 29 -0.09 3.37 2.67
N ASP A 30 0.10 2.70 1.54
CA ASP A 30 0.68 1.36 1.45
C ASP A 30 2.18 1.38 1.76
N GLN A 31 2.92 2.34 1.19
CA GLN A 31 4.36 2.46 1.42
C GLN A 31 4.71 2.93 2.85
N LYS A 32 3.79 3.62 3.54
CA LYS A 32 3.97 3.97 4.95
C LYS A 32 3.75 2.79 5.91
N GLN A 33 3.36 1.63 5.39
CA GLN A 33 3.18 0.38 6.15
C GLN A 33 4.31 -0.63 5.91
N VAL A 34 5.53 -0.18 5.59
CA VAL A 34 6.70 -0.95 5.99
C VAL A 34 6.97 -0.60 7.45
N PRO A 35 6.67 -1.48 8.44
CA PRO A 35 7.33 -1.35 9.72
C PRO A 35 8.81 -1.58 9.40
N SER A 36 9.59 -0.52 9.42
CA SER A 36 11.05 -0.60 9.40
C SER A 36 11.47 -1.31 10.68
N SER A 37 11.49 -2.65 10.68
CA SER A 37 12.19 -3.57 11.61
C SER A 37 12.48 -3.06 13.03
N ALA A 38 11.52 -2.42 13.69
CA ALA A 38 11.68 -1.91 15.04
C ALA A 38 10.30 -1.91 15.73
N GLU A 39 10.25 -2.48 16.94
CA GLU A 39 9.13 -2.44 17.89
C GLU A 39 7.99 -3.44 17.56
N LYS A 40 7.72 -4.54 18.27
CA LYS A 40 8.16 -5.04 19.58
C LYS A 40 7.80 -6.54 19.63
N SER A 41 8.77 -7.43 19.71
CA SER A 41 8.51 -8.77 20.24
C SER A 41 8.55 -8.70 21.76
N ARG A 42 7.54 -9.27 22.38
CA ARG A 42 7.30 -9.38 23.82
C ARG A 42 8.56 -9.82 24.56
N HIS A 43 9.01 -9.05 25.56
CA HIS A 43 9.63 -9.65 26.74
C HIS A 43 8.69 -9.39 27.91
N LYS A 44 8.14 -10.50 28.39
CA LYS A 44 7.23 -10.63 29.52
C LYS A 44 8.00 -10.28 30.80
N GLY A 45 7.32 -9.63 31.75
CA GLY A 45 7.83 -9.43 33.10
C GLY A 45 8.02 -10.73 33.87
#